data_AF-A0A1L8MY16-F1
#
_entry.id   AF-A0A1L8MY16-F1
#
_cell.length_a   1.000
_cell.length_b   1.000
_cell.length_c   1.000
_cell.angle_alpha   90.00
_cell.angle_beta   90.00
_cell.angle_gamma   90.00
#
_symmetry.space_group_name_H-M   'P 1'
#
loop_
_entity.id
_entity.type
_entity.pdbx_description
1 polymer ?
#
loop_
_entity_poly.entity_id
_entity_poly.type
_entity_poly.pdbx_seq_one_letter_code
_entity_poly.pdbx_strand_id
1 'polypeptide(L)' 'MFSGSPAGAKSSCFLYTLIETAKANNIEPVDYLRCLFEQAPLCNEESELEQLLPWNITISKFKK' A
#
# COMPACT_ATOMS: atom_id res chain seq x y z
N MET A 1 -11.94 13.59 20.50
CA MET A 1 -11.61 13.68 19.07
C MET A 1 -10.09 13.65 18.95
N PHE A 2 -9.52 12.55 18.49
CA PHE A 2 -8.07 12.31 18.47
C PHE A 2 -7.41 13.16 17.38
N SER A 3 -7.17 14.43 17.70
CA SER A 3 -6.34 15.34 16.90
C SER A 3 -4.92 15.32 17.48
N GLY A 4 -4.18 14.25 17.20
CA GLY A 4 -2.79 14.09 17.62
C GLY A 4 -1.86 14.27 16.44
N SER A 5 -1.50 15.52 16.15
CA SER A 5 -0.57 15.96 15.09
C SER A 5 -1.09 15.79 13.64
N PRO A 6 -1.10 16.86 12.82
CA PRO A 6 -1.53 16.79 11.41
C PRO A 6 -0.73 15.77 10.59
N ALA A 7 0.52 15.50 10.98
CA ALA A 7 1.34 14.45 10.38
C ALA A 7 0.81 13.03 10.65
N GLY A 8 0.37 12.73 11.88
CA GLY A 8 -0.15 11.40 12.25
C GLY A 8 -1.52 11.12 11.64
N ALA A 9 -2.39 12.13 11.61
CA ALA A 9 -3.67 12.07 10.91
C ALA A 9 -3.47 11.84 9.39
N LYS A 10 -2.47 12.50 8.80
CA LYS A 10 -2.13 12.35 7.38
C LYS A 10 -1.58 10.95 7.05
N SER A 11 -0.66 10.42 7.85
CA SER A 11 -0.17 9.04 7.69
C SER A 11 -1.30 8.02 7.86
N SER A 12 -2.19 8.22 8.82
CA SER A 12 -3.34 7.33 9.02
C SER A 12 -4.29 7.36 7.83
N CYS A 13 -4.64 8.56 7.34
CA CYS A 13 -5.47 8.75 6.14
C CYS A 13 -4.84 8.11 4.90
N PHE A 14 -3.52 8.24 4.75
CA PHE A 14 -2.77 7.59 3.67
C PHE A 14 -2.88 6.06 3.74
N LEU A 15 -2.66 5.45 4.92
CA LEU A 15 -2.85 4.01 5.11
C LEU A 15 -4.27 3.56 4.80
N TYR A 16 -5.29 4.28 5.30
CA TYR A 16 -6.69 3.97 4.99
C TYR A 16 -6.97 4.06 3.48
N THR A 17 -6.43 5.08 2.81
CA THR A 17 -6.57 5.23 1.36
C THR A 17 -5.99 4.04 0.61
N LEU A 18 -4.78 3.58 0.98
CA LEU A 18 -4.15 2.40 0.39
C LEU A 18 -4.97 1.13 0.63
N ILE A 19 -5.47 0.95 1.84
CA ILE A 19 -6.32 -0.20 2.21
C ILE A 19 -7.60 -0.21 1.38
N GLU A 20 -8.30 0.92 1.28
CA GLU A 20 -9.53 1.03 0.48
C GLU A 20 -9.24 0.84 -1.01
N THR A 21 -8.10 1.33 -1.51
CA THR A 21 -7.69 1.11 -2.91
C THR A 21 -7.39 -0.37 -3.19
N ALA A 22 -6.72 -1.07 -2.27
CA ALA A 22 -6.49 -2.50 -2.35
C ALA A 22 -7.81 -3.29 -2.36
N LYS A 23 -8.73 -2.97 -1.43
CA LYS A 23 -10.07 -3.59 -1.39
C LYS A 23 -10.87 -3.33 -2.67
N ALA A 24 -10.82 -2.12 -3.22
CA ALA A 24 -11.50 -1.77 -4.47
C ALA A 24 -10.99 -2.63 -5.65
N ASN A 25 -9.74 -3.08 -5.60
CA ASN A 25 -9.14 -3.99 -6.58
C ASN A 25 -9.25 -5.49 -6.18
N ASN A 26 -10.10 -5.84 -5.20
CA ASN A 26 -10.29 -7.20 -4.67
C ASN A 26 -9.01 -7.86 -4.13
N ILE A 27 -8.09 -7.04 -3.64
CA ILE A 27 -6.80 -7.47 -3.10
C ILE A 27 -6.85 -7.47 -1.58
N GLU A 28 -6.15 -8.42 -0.98
CA GLU A 28 -5.94 -8.48 0.46
C GLU A 28 -5.03 -7.31 0.90
N PRO A 29 -5.53 -6.34 1.69
CA PRO A 29 -4.82 -5.10 1.98
C PRO A 29 -3.52 -5.30 2.78
N VAL A 30 -3.43 -6.32 3.64
CA VAL A 30 -2.22 -6.61 4.43
C VAL A 30 -1.11 -7.12 3.53
N ASP A 31 -1.38 -8.12 2.68
CA ASP A 31 -0.45 -8.59 1.66
C ASP A 31 -0.02 -7.44 0.71
N TYR A 32 -0.95 -6.56 0.29
CA TYR A 32 -0.63 -5.39 -0.55
C TYR A 32 0.33 -4.42 0.13
N LEU A 33 0.00 -3.97 1.35
CA LEU A 33 0.84 -3.02 2.09
C LEU A 33 2.23 -3.60 2.35
N ARG A 34 2.32 -4.89 2.64
CA ARG A 34 3.60 -5.56 2.82
C ARG A 34 4.43 -5.52 1.55
N CYS A 35 3.89 -5.99 0.43
CA CYS A 35 4.59 -5.94 -0.86
C CYS A 35 4.98 -4.50 -1.22
N LEU A 36 4.08 -3.53 -1.01
CA LEU A 36 4.35 -2.11 -1.24
C LEU A 36 5.57 -1.64 -0.44
N PHE A 37 5.64 -1.91 0.87
CA PHE A 37 6.77 -1.47 1.69
C PHE A 37 8.06 -2.25 1.43
N GLU A 38 7.97 -3.50 0.96
CA GLU A 38 9.13 -4.33 0.62
C GLU A 38 9.74 -3.90 -0.72
N GLN A 39 8.89 -3.52 -1.68
CA GLN A 39 9.29 -3.11 -3.03
C GLN A 39 9.53 -1.60 -3.18
N ALA A 40 8.83 -0.74 -2.43
CA ALA A 40 9.02 0.71 -2.47
C ALA A 40 10.50 1.17 -2.37
N PRO A 41 11.35 0.61 -1.49
CA PRO A 41 12.77 0.96 -1.47
C PRO A 41 13.60 0.31 -2.58
N LEU A 42 13.07 -0.72 -3.27
CA LEU A 42 13.72 -1.42 -4.37
C LEU A 42 13.43 -0.77 -5.73
N CYS A 43 12.27 -0.11 -5.87
CA CYS A 43 11.89 0.59 -7.08
C CYS A 43 12.71 1.87 -7.24
N ASN A 44 13.60 1.89 -8.24
CA ASN A 44 14.38 3.06 -8.62
C ASN A 44 13.83 3.76 -9.86
N GLU A 45 12.99 3.06 -10.63
CA GLU A 45 12.43 3.54 -11.90
C GLU A 45 10.91 3.66 -11.82
N GLU A 46 10.35 4.62 -12.56
CA GLU A 46 8.91 4.89 -12.57
C GLU A 46 8.09 3.67 -13.01
N SER A 47 8.60 2.88 -13.96
CA SER A 47 7.92 1.65 -14.40
C SER A 47 7.80 0.59 -13.31
N GLU A 48 8.74 0.53 -12.37
CA GLU A 48 8.66 -0.37 -11.21
C GLU A 48 7.60 0.12 -10.22
N LEU A 49 7.48 1.45 -10.05
CA LEU A 49 6.41 2.06 -9.25
C LEU A 49 5.02 1.79 -9.85
N GLU A 50 4.90 1.76 -11.18
CA GLU A 50 3.65 1.36 -11.84
C GLU A 50 3.29 -0.10 -11.56
N GLN A 51 4.27 -0.98 -11.36
CA GLN A 51 4.03 -2.35 -10.90
C GLN A 51 3.58 -2.41 -9.44
N LEU A 52 3.81 -1.38 -8.63
CA LEU A 52 3.31 -1.31 -7.25
C LEU A 52 1.86 -0.83 -7.14
N LEU A 53 1.27 -0.42 -8.25
CA LEU A 53 -0.12 0.00 -8.27
C LEU A 53 -1.04 -1.21 -8.04
N PRO A 54 -2.15 -1.03 -7.32
CA PRO A 54 -2.96 -2.15 -6.86
C PRO A 54 -3.56 -2.97 -8.00
N TRP A 55 -3.68 -2.44 -9.21
CA TRP A 55 -4.14 -3.21 -10.38
C TRP A 55 -3.03 -4.02 -11.08
N ASN A 56 -1.76 -3.73 -10.82
CA ASN A 56 -0.62 -4.30 -11.54
C ASN A 56 0.35 -5.08 -10.63
N ILE A 57 0.18 -4.96 -9.32
CA ILE A 57 1.05 -5.58 -8.33
C ILE A 57 0.87 -7.10 -8.29
N THR A 58 1.99 -7.81 -8.41
CA THR A 58 2.02 -9.26 -8.27
C THR A 58 2.23 -9.58 -6.80
N ILE A 59 1.12 -9.81 -6.10
CA ILE A 59 1.14 -10.04 -4.67
C ILE A 59 1.44 -11.52 -4.42
N SER A 60 2.63 -11.77 -3.87
CA SER A 60 3.00 -13.12 -3.48
C SER A 60 2.29 -13.45 -2.16
N LYS A 61 1.08 -14.02 -2.26
CA LYS A 61 0.27 -14.42 -1.10
C LYS A 61 1.12 -15.19 -0.11
N PHE A 62 1.33 -14.64 1.08
CA PHE A 62 2.08 -15.32 2.12
C PHE A 62 1.27 -16.53 2.61
N LYS A 63 1.64 -17.72 2.14
CA LYS A 63 1.03 -18.98 2.59
C LYS A 63 1.56 -19.28 3.99
N LYS A 64 0.69 -19.12 4.99
CA LYS A 64 0.96 -19.46 6.40
C LYS A 64 1.26 -20.95 6.57
#